data_AF-A0A350CZB0-F1
#
_entry.id   AF-A0A350CZB0-F1
#
_cell.length_a   1.000
_cell.length_b   1.000
_cell.length_c   1.000
_cell.angle_alpha   90.00
_cell.angle_beta   90.00
_cell.angle_gamma   90.00
#
_symmetry.space_group_name_H-M   'P 1'
#
loop_
_entity.id
_entity.type
_entity.pdbx_description
1 polymer ?
#
loop_
_entity_poly.entity_id
_entity_poly.type
_entity_poly.pdbx_seq_one_letter_code
_entity_poly.pdbx_strand_id
1 'polypeptide(L)'
;IDQLEVEIERRCIRMIALYQPEAVDLRLIMGMYKIVSDIERIGDEAENIAERSILLAQEPPLKPYVNLTLMASNVKSMIEDAVLSFFQRDVELAKKVIERDDMVDELYHQVQRELITYMLEDPRNIKRSIHLSFVARHFERMADHAENIAEMTIYWSEGEVVKHQHIKDKEMH
;
A
#
# COMPACT_ATOMS: atom_id res chain seq x y z
N ILE A 1 -1.01 -6.28 -14.65
CA ILE A 1 -1.42 -7.14 -13.50
C ILE A 1 -2.94 -7.35 -13.56
N ASP A 2 -3.65 -6.31 -13.95
CA ASP A 2 -5.00 -6.18 -14.52
C ASP A 2 -5.60 -7.45 -15.16
N GLN A 3 -4.90 -8.18 -16.03
CA GLN A 3 -5.47 -9.43 -16.59
C GLN A 3 -5.74 -10.50 -15.52
N LEU A 4 -4.85 -10.62 -14.53
CA LEU A 4 -5.01 -11.53 -13.40
C LEU A 4 -6.11 -11.05 -12.46
N GLU A 5 -6.27 -9.74 -12.26
CA GLU A 5 -7.38 -9.16 -11.50
C GLU A 5 -8.72 -9.63 -12.10
N VAL A 6 -8.93 -9.37 -13.39
CA VAL A 6 -10.16 -9.75 -14.11
C VAL A 6 -10.39 -11.26 -14.07
N GLU A 7 -9.33 -12.07 -14.17
CA GLU A 7 -9.46 -13.53 -14.09
C GLU A 7 -9.93 -13.98 -12.69
N ILE A 8 -9.29 -13.46 -11.63
CA ILE A 8 -9.59 -13.82 -10.24
C ILE A 8 -10.99 -13.34 -9.84
N GLU A 9 -11.37 -12.12 -10.22
CA GLU A 9 -12.71 -11.58 -10.00
C GLU A 9 -13.79 -12.48 -10.62
N ARG A 10 -13.60 -12.89 -11.89
CA ARG A 10 -14.52 -13.81 -12.58
C ARG A 10 -14.61 -15.16 -11.88
N ARG A 11 -13.50 -15.68 -11.36
CA ARG A 11 -13.49 -16.93 -10.59
C ARG A 11 -14.26 -16.78 -9.29
N CYS A 12 -14.11 -15.67 -8.58
CA CYS A 12 -14.87 -15.38 -7.35
C CYS A 12 -16.38 -15.35 -7.62
N ILE A 13 -16.81 -14.60 -8.64
CA ILE A 13 -18.23 -14.51 -9.04
C ILE A 13 -18.77 -15.90 -9.41
N ARG A 14 -18.00 -16.68 -10.19
CA ARG A 14 -18.39 -18.03 -10.57
C ARG A 14 -18.53 -18.96 -9.37
N MET A 15 -17.62 -18.88 -8.39
CA MET A 15 -17.70 -19.69 -7.18
C MET A 15 -18.96 -19.38 -6.38
N ILE A 16 -19.31 -18.10 -6.24
CA ILE A 16 -20.55 -17.68 -5.56
C ILE A 16 -21.78 -18.25 -6.29
N ALA A 17 -21.84 -18.06 -7.61
CA ALA A 17 -23.00 -18.45 -8.41
C ALA A 17 -23.23 -19.98 -8.47
N LEU A 18 -22.16 -20.78 -8.50
CA LEU A 18 -22.25 -22.23 -8.66
C LEU A 18 -22.42 -22.97 -7.33
N TYR A 19 -21.81 -22.47 -6.25
CA TYR A 19 -21.67 -23.25 -5.02
C TYR A 19 -22.40 -22.66 -3.81
N GLN A 20 -22.94 -21.43 -3.91
CA GLN A 20 -23.68 -20.76 -2.83
C GLN A 20 -22.95 -20.84 -1.47
N PRO A 21 -21.68 -20.40 -1.40
CA PRO A 21 -20.87 -20.50 -0.19
C PRO A 21 -21.49 -19.67 0.94
N GLU A 22 -21.34 -20.15 2.17
CA GLU A 22 -21.88 -19.50 3.36
C GLU A 22 -20.78 -19.07 4.33
N ALA A 23 -21.11 -18.12 5.20
CA ALA A 23 -20.29 -17.68 6.34
C ALA A 23 -18.80 -17.47 5.98
N VAL A 24 -17.92 -18.37 6.46
CA VAL A 24 -16.46 -18.25 6.34
C VAL A 24 -16.00 -18.35 4.88
N ASP A 25 -16.62 -19.22 4.08
CA ASP A 25 -16.24 -19.41 2.68
C ASP A 25 -16.66 -18.21 1.82
N LEU A 26 -17.83 -17.64 2.11
CA LEU A 26 -18.27 -16.40 1.46
C LEU A 26 -17.33 -15.25 1.82
N ARG A 27 -16.91 -15.12 3.09
CA ARG A 27 -15.94 -14.10 3.50
C ARG A 27 -14.60 -14.27 2.80
N LEU A 28 -14.10 -15.50 2.65
CA LEU A 28 -12.87 -15.77 1.91
C LEU A 28 -13.00 -15.30 0.45
N ILE A 29 -14.09 -15.66 -0.23
CA ILE A 29 -14.27 -15.31 -1.65
C ILE A 29 -14.43 -13.80 -1.83
N MET A 30 -15.20 -13.14 -0.96
CA MET A 30 -15.32 -11.67 -0.97
C MET A 30 -14.02 -10.98 -0.59
N GLY A 31 -13.23 -11.56 0.30
CA GLY A 31 -11.89 -11.10 0.65
C GLY A 31 -10.95 -11.16 -0.54
N MET A 32 -10.85 -12.32 -1.21
CA MET A 32 -10.08 -12.48 -2.45
C MET A 32 -10.50 -11.48 -3.53
N TYR A 33 -11.80 -11.28 -3.71
CA TYR A 33 -12.35 -10.31 -4.65
C TYR A 33 -11.90 -8.87 -4.36
N LYS A 34 -11.76 -8.49 -3.09
CA LYS A 34 -11.28 -7.16 -2.71
C LYS A 34 -9.77 -7.01 -2.82
N ILE A 35 -9.01 -7.93 -2.22
CA ILE A 35 -7.55 -7.80 -2.16
C ILE A 35 -6.89 -7.87 -3.53
N VAL A 36 -7.51 -8.52 -4.52
CA VAL A 36 -6.93 -8.57 -5.87
C VAL A 36 -6.90 -7.18 -6.52
N SER A 37 -7.87 -6.33 -6.20
CA SER A 37 -7.86 -4.94 -6.65
C SER A 37 -6.79 -4.13 -5.93
N ASP A 38 -6.60 -4.33 -4.61
CA ASP A 38 -5.48 -3.69 -3.89
C ASP A 38 -4.10 -4.11 -4.45
N ILE A 39 -3.93 -5.38 -4.85
CA ILE A 39 -2.70 -5.87 -5.50
C ILE A 39 -2.49 -5.22 -6.88
N GLU A 40 -3.56 -5.03 -7.65
CA GLU A 40 -3.48 -4.32 -8.92
C GLU A 40 -3.07 -2.86 -8.72
N ARG A 41 -3.66 -2.17 -7.73
CA ARG A 41 -3.29 -0.80 -7.37
C ARG A 41 -1.84 -0.66 -6.92
N ILE A 42 -1.31 -1.61 -6.15
CA ILE A 42 0.12 -1.66 -5.82
C ILE A 42 0.97 -1.72 -7.11
N GLY A 43 0.52 -2.48 -8.11
CA GLY A 43 1.14 -2.54 -9.43
C GLY A 43 1.13 -1.20 -10.17
N ASP A 44 -0.02 -0.52 -10.19
CA ASP A 44 -0.17 0.82 -10.79
C ASP A 44 0.77 1.85 -10.13
N GLU A 45 0.81 1.86 -8.80
CA GLU A 45 1.67 2.79 -8.05
C GLU A 45 3.16 2.51 -8.34
N ALA A 46 3.55 1.24 -8.50
CA ALA A 46 4.90 0.85 -8.92
C ALA A 46 5.23 1.29 -10.36
N GLU A 47 4.28 1.20 -11.30
CA GLU A 47 4.44 1.72 -12.67
C GLU A 47 4.67 3.24 -12.65
N ASN A 48 3.86 3.98 -11.88
CA ASN A 48 4.01 5.43 -11.73
C ASN A 48 5.40 5.79 -11.18
N ILE A 49 5.94 5.04 -10.21
CA ILE A 49 7.31 5.24 -9.71
C ILE A 49 8.35 5.03 -10.82
N ALA A 50 8.18 3.99 -11.65
CA ALA A 50 9.09 3.70 -12.75
C ALA A 50 9.11 4.85 -13.78
N GLU A 51 7.94 5.38 -14.15
CA GLU A 51 7.83 6.53 -15.05
C GLU A 51 8.54 7.77 -14.49
N ARG A 52 8.37 8.07 -13.19
CA ARG A 52 9.07 9.18 -12.53
C ARG A 52 10.57 8.97 -12.49
N SER A 53 11.01 7.74 -12.33
CA SER A 53 12.43 7.38 -12.30
C SER A 53 13.11 7.68 -13.65
N ILE A 54 12.41 7.46 -14.78
CA ILE A 54 12.90 7.82 -16.12
C ILE A 54 13.09 9.34 -16.24
N LEU A 55 12.16 10.14 -15.71
CA LEU A 55 12.27 11.61 -15.74
C LEU A 55 13.40 12.12 -14.85
N LEU A 56 13.56 11.55 -13.66
CA LEU A 56 14.62 11.91 -12.71
C LEU A 56 16.02 11.56 -13.23
N ALA A 57 16.15 10.47 -13.99
CA ALA A 57 17.43 10.04 -14.57
C ALA A 57 17.99 11.02 -15.62
N GLN A 58 17.18 11.95 -16.13
CA GLN A 58 17.59 12.99 -17.07
C GLN A 58 18.33 14.16 -16.41
N GLU A 59 18.34 14.21 -15.08
CA GLU A 59 18.98 15.28 -14.30
C GLU A 59 19.93 14.69 -13.24
N PRO A 60 20.93 15.45 -12.77
CA PRO A 60 21.77 15.01 -11.66
C PRO A 60 20.93 14.75 -10.39
N PRO A 61 21.27 13.73 -9.59
CA PRO A 61 20.60 13.46 -8.33
C PRO A 61 20.54 14.71 -7.45
N LEU A 62 19.35 15.01 -6.92
CA LEU A 62 19.15 16.14 -6.01
C LEU A 62 19.89 15.92 -4.68
N LYS A 63 19.83 14.70 -4.17
CA LYS A 63 20.29 14.30 -2.84
C LYS A 63 20.48 12.79 -2.75
N PRO A 64 21.16 12.27 -1.73
CA PRO A 64 21.08 10.85 -1.36
C PRO A 64 19.63 10.46 -0.98
N TYR A 65 19.16 9.33 -1.50
CA TYR A 65 17.76 8.88 -1.34
C TYR A 65 17.51 8.01 -0.11
N VAL A 66 18.24 8.21 0.99
CA VAL A 66 18.21 7.33 2.18
C VAL A 66 16.79 7.08 2.71
N ASN A 67 16.02 8.14 2.96
CA ASN A 67 14.65 8.02 3.47
C ASN A 67 13.70 7.34 2.46
N LEU A 68 13.84 7.63 1.16
CA LEU A 68 13.05 6.99 0.11
C LEU A 68 13.37 5.49 -0.02
N THR A 69 14.64 5.10 0.08
CA THR A 69 15.04 3.69 0.07
C THR A 69 14.52 2.95 1.32
N LEU A 70 14.50 3.62 2.47
CA LEU A 70 13.91 3.08 3.69
C LEU A 70 12.40 2.90 3.56
N MET A 71 11.68 3.88 3.01
CA MET A 71 10.24 3.76 2.69
C MET A 71 9.99 2.56 1.78
N ALA A 72 10.72 2.47 0.66
CA ALA A 72 10.58 1.38 -0.30
C ALA A 72 10.78 -0.01 0.35
N SER A 73 11.76 -0.12 1.26
CA SER A 73 12.04 -1.37 1.97
C SER A 73 10.92 -1.76 2.93
N ASN A 74 10.38 -0.79 3.68
CA ASN A 74 9.25 -1.02 4.60
C ASN A 74 7.99 -1.40 3.82
N VAL A 75 7.62 -0.62 2.81
CA VAL A 75 6.46 -0.88 1.94
C VAL A 75 6.54 -2.28 1.32
N LYS A 76 7.71 -2.65 0.78
CA LYS A 76 7.91 -4.00 0.24
C LYS A 76 7.62 -5.08 1.28
N SER A 77 8.17 -4.94 2.49
CA SER A 77 7.94 -5.90 3.57
C SER A 77 6.48 -5.95 4.03
N MET A 78 5.79 -4.78 4.05
CA MET A 78 4.37 -4.70 4.39
C MET A 78 3.52 -5.45 3.37
N ILE A 79 3.80 -5.28 2.06
CA ILE A 79 3.09 -6.00 0.99
C ILE A 79 3.30 -7.52 1.12
N GLU A 80 4.55 -7.95 1.31
CA GLU A 80 4.89 -9.37 1.48
C GLU A 80 4.14 -9.98 2.68
N ASP A 81 4.17 -9.30 3.83
CA ASP A 81 3.51 -9.76 5.05
C ASP A 81 1.98 -9.66 4.98
N ALA A 82 1.43 -8.67 4.29
CA ALA A 82 -0.01 -8.52 4.10
C ALA A 82 -0.57 -9.70 3.28
N VAL A 83 0.06 -10.02 2.15
CA VAL A 83 -0.33 -11.17 1.33
C VAL A 83 -0.12 -12.48 2.09
N LEU A 84 0.99 -12.61 2.83
CA LEU A 84 1.27 -13.80 3.63
C LEU A 84 0.23 -13.99 4.74
N SER A 85 -0.11 -12.93 5.46
CA SER A 85 -1.12 -12.95 6.52
C SER A 85 -2.47 -13.38 5.98
N PHE A 86 -2.88 -12.84 4.82
CA PHE A 86 -4.10 -13.25 4.15
C PHE A 86 -4.04 -14.72 3.79
N PHE A 87 -2.99 -15.19 3.11
CA PHE A 87 -2.90 -16.59 2.68
C PHE A 87 -2.92 -17.59 3.85
N GLN A 88 -2.27 -17.24 4.97
CA GLN A 88 -2.17 -18.10 6.15
C GLN A 88 -3.33 -17.90 7.15
N ARG A 89 -4.20 -16.92 6.90
CA ARG A 89 -5.22 -16.46 7.86
C ARG A 89 -4.60 -16.06 9.21
N ASP A 90 -3.43 -15.41 9.17
CA ASP A 90 -2.66 -14.99 10.34
C ASP A 90 -3.04 -13.56 10.75
N VAL A 91 -3.91 -13.46 11.77
CA VAL A 91 -4.38 -12.18 12.33
C VAL A 91 -3.25 -11.39 13.00
N GLU A 92 -2.30 -12.06 13.63
CA GLU A 92 -1.23 -11.37 14.36
C GLU A 92 -0.20 -10.77 13.40
N LEU A 93 0.07 -11.44 12.28
CA LEU A 93 0.88 -10.85 11.20
C LEU A 93 0.15 -9.67 10.56
N ALA A 94 -1.16 -9.77 10.35
CA ALA A 94 -1.97 -8.67 9.80
C ALA A 94 -1.92 -7.41 10.69
N LYS A 95 -2.09 -7.55 12.01
CA LYS A 95 -1.97 -6.42 12.96
C LYS A 95 -0.60 -5.73 12.87
N LYS A 96 0.48 -6.51 12.75
CA LYS A 96 1.83 -5.95 12.57
C LYS A 96 2.03 -5.21 11.25
N VAL A 97 1.28 -5.55 10.20
CA VAL A 97 1.28 -4.75 8.96
C VAL A 97 0.62 -3.41 9.22
N ILE A 98 -0.55 -3.40 9.85
CA ILE A 98 -1.30 -2.18 10.17
C ILE A 98 -0.46 -1.23 11.06
N GLU A 99 0.20 -1.74 12.09
CA GLU A 99 1.09 -0.94 12.95
C GLU A 99 2.30 -0.33 12.21
N ARG A 100 2.78 -0.96 11.13
CA ARG A 100 3.91 -0.46 10.35
C ARG A 100 3.54 0.67 9.39
N ASP A 101 2.25 0.83 9.08
CA ASP A 101 1.77 1.88 8.20
C ASP A 101 2.09 3.29 8.76
N ASP A 102 1.90 3.47 10.07
CA ASP A 102 2.29 4.69 10.79
C ASP A 102 3.76 5.07 10.58
N MET A 103 4.66 4.07 10.47
CA MET A 103 6.07 4.32 10.21
C MET A 103 6.32 4.83 8.78
N VAL A 104 5.57 4.35 7.80
CA VAL A 104 5.67 4.82 6.41
C VAL A 104 5.11 6.24 6.29
N ASP A 105 4.01 6.53 6.97
CA ASP A 105 3.42 7.88 7.08
C ASP A 105 4.40 8.90 7.66
N GLU A 106 5.07 8.55 8.76
CA GLU A 106 6.08 9.40 9.36
C GLU A 106 7.25 9.67 8.40
N LEU A 107 7.74 8.63 7.72
CA LEU A 107 8.81 8.75 6.74
C LEU A 107 8.37 9.60 5.54
N TYR A 108 7.15 9.43 5.05
CA TYR A 108 6.58 10.26 4.00
C TYR A 108 6.61 11.74 4.40
N HIS A 109 6.13 12.07 5.59
CA HIS A 109 6.16 13.45 6.09
C HIS A 109 7.57 14.00 6.28
N GLN A 110 8.52 13.17 6.70
CA GLN A 110 9.94 13.57 6.77
C GLN A 110 10.51 13.90 5.39
N VAL A 111 10.25 13.04 4.39
CA VAL A 111 10.68 13.28 3.00
C VAL A 111 10.07 14.57 2.46
N GLN A 112 8.78 14.83 2.70
CA GLN A 112 8.13 16.06 2.24
C GLN A 112 8.78 17.31 2.83
N ARG A 113 9.03 17.33 4.15
CA ARG A 113 9.71 18.46 4.81
C ARG A 113 11.11 18.68 4.24
N GLU A 114 11.86 17.60 4.03
CA GLU A 114 13.19 17.66 3.46
C GLU A 114 13.16 18.25 2.03
N LEU A 115 12.25 17.77 1.17
CA LEU A 115 12.13 18.24 -0.21
C LEU A 115 11.73 19.72 -0.29
N ILE A 116 10.89 20.21 0.63
CA ILE A 116 10.55 21.64 0.74
C ILE A 116 11.80 22.47 1.02
N THR A 117 12.68 22.02 1.92
CA THR A 117 13.95 22.72 2.19
C THR A 117 14.81 22.84 0.93
N TYR A 118 14.95 21.77 0.15
CA TYR A 118 15.67 21.82 -1.14
C TYR A 118 15.05 22.81 -2.13
N MET A 119 13.72 22.95 -2.16
CA MET A 119 13.02 23.92 -3.01
C MET A 119 13.27 25.36 -2.57
N LEU A 120 13.35 25.60 -1.26
CA LEU A 120 13.60 26.93 -0.67
C LEU A 120 15.06 27.37 -0.84
N GLU A 121 16.00 26.43 -0.81
CA GLU A 121 17.44 26.71 -1.00
C GLU A 121 17.77 27.16 -2.43
N ASP A 122 17.17 26.52 -3.44
CA ASP A 122 17.38 26.87 -4.84
C ASP A 122 16.15 26.52 -5.71
N PRO A 123 15.50 27.50 -6.38
CA PRO A 123 14.37 27.24 -7.28
C PRO A 123 14.64 26.23 -8.40
N ARG A 124 15.91 26.01 -8.79
CA ARG A 124 16.31 24.99 -9.77
C ARG A 124 16.08 23.56 -9.27
N ASN A 125 15.80 23.37 -7.98
CA ASN A 125 15.50 22.07 -7.40
C ASN A 125 14.01 21.71 -7.48
N ILE A 126 13.12 22.68 -7.74
CA ILE A 126 11.66 22.49 -7.69
C ILE A 126 11.20 21.28 -8.50
N LYS A 127 11.62 21.17 -9.75
CA LYS A 127 11.20 20.08 -10.64
C LYS A 127 11.59 18.70 -10.09
N ARG A 128 12.84 18.53 -9.67
CA ARG A 128 13.35 17.27 -9.10
C ARG A 128 12.66 16.95 -7.77
N SER A 129 12.47 17.95 -6.91
CA SER A 129 11.76 17.77 -5.65
C SER A 129 10.29 17.37 -5.85
N ILE A 130 9.59 17.92 -6.84
CA ILE A 130 8.21 17.50 -7.17
C ILE A 130 8.17 16.03 -7.61
N HIS A 131 9.09 15.60 -8.48
CA HIS A 131 9.14 14.19 -8.91
C HIS A 131 9.44 13.24 -7.73
N LEU A 132 10.37 13.60 -6.85
CA LEU A 132 10.65 12.81 -5.64
C LEU A 132 9.47 12.79 -4.66
N SER A 133 8.73 13.90 -4.56
CA SER A 133 7.50 13.97 -3.76
C SER A 133 6.44 13.01 -4.28
N PHE A 134 6.26 12.91 -5.60
CA PHE A 134 5.36 11.92 -6.19
C PHE A 134 5.81 10.49 -5.88
N VAL A 135 7.10 10.18 -6.02
CA VAL A 135 7.64 8.86 -5.66
C VAL A 135 7.35 8.52 -4.19
N ALA A 136 7.58 9.46 -3.27
CA ALA A 136 7.25 9.26 -1.85
C ALA A 136 5.76 9.00 -1.63
N ARG A 137 4.88 9.71 -2.35
CA ARG A 137 3.43 9.53 -2.28
C ARG A 137 2.99 8.16 -2.80
N HIS A 138 3.57 7.70 -3.89
CA HIS A 138 3.27 6.38 -4.44
C HIS A 138 3.67 5.26 -3.45
N PHE A 139 4.79 5.42 -2.72
CA PHE A 139 5.14 4.49 -1.64
C PHE A 139 4.13 4.51 -0.47
N GLU A 140 3.64 5.67 -0.05
CA GLU A 140 2.59 5.77 0.97
C GLU A 140 1.32 5.04 0.51
N ARG A 141 0.82 5.30 -0.70
CA ARG A 141 -0.35 4.58 -1.23
C ARG A 141 -0.18 3.07 -1.32
N MET A 142 1.02 2.60 -1.67
CA MET A 142 1.32 1.16 -1.66
C MET A 142 1.24 0.58 -0.23
N ALA A 143 1.59 1.36 0.80
CA ALA A 143 1.43 0.98 2.20
C ALA A 143 -0.06 0.91 2.58
N ASP A 144 -0.86 1.91 2.22
CA ASP A 144 -2.32 1.91 2.43
C ASP A 144 -2.99 0.65 1.82
N HIS A 145 -2.57 0.26 0.62
CA HIS A 145 -3.08 -0.96 -0.03
C HIS A 145 -2.63 -2.22 0.70
N ALA A 146 -1.41 -2.27 1.25
CA ALA A 146 -0.97 -3.37 2.09
C ALA A 146 -1.76 -3.44 3.42
N GLU A 147 -2.07 -2.29 4.02
CA GLU A 147 -2.95 -2.19 5.20
C GLU A 147 -4.35 -2.76 4.89
N ASN A 148 -4.98 -2.34 3.78
CA ASN A 148 -6.30 -2.85 3.35
C ASN A 148 -6.31 -4.39 3.22
N ILE A 149 -5.24 -4.98 2.69
CA ILE A 149 -5.09 -6.45 2.56
C ILE A 149 -5.00 -7.10 3.96
N ALA A 150 -4.24 -6.51 4.87
CA ALA A 150 -4.12 -6.97 6.24
C ALA A 150 -5.46 -6.88 7.00
N GLU A 151 -6.18 -5.76 6.89
CA GLU A 151 -7.53 -5.61 7.46
C GLU A 151 -8.48 -6.71 6.95
N MET A 152 -8.37 -7.08 5.66
CA MET A 152 -9.19 -8.13 5.08
C MET A 152 -8.91 -9.51 5.68
N THR A 153 -7.68 -9.77 6.12
CA THR A 153 -7.30 -10.98 6.85
C THR A 153 -8.06 -11.07 8.17
N ILE A 154 -8.12 -9.96 8.91
CA ILE A 154 -8.84 -9.88 10.19
C ILE A 154 -10.34 -10.07 9.95
N TYR A 155 -10.90 -9.39 8.95
CA TYR A 155 -12.30 -9.57 8.58
C TYR A 155 -12.64 -11.01 8.19
N TRP A 156 -11.78 -11.66 7.39
CA TRP A 156 -11.99 -13.07 7.03
C TRP A 156 -11.99 -13.94 8.29
N SER A 157 -11.00 -13.74 9.17
CA SER A 157 -10.80 -14.58 10.34
C SER A 157 -11.85 -14.42 11.42
N GLU A 158 -12.15 -13.18 11.79
CA GLU A 158 -12.95 -12.81 12.97
C GLU A 158 -14.37 -12.37 12.59
N GLY A 159 -14.60 -11.94 11.33
CA GLY A 159 -15.87 -11.39 10.87
C GLY A 159 -16.12 -9.93 11.26
N GLU A 160 -15.18 -9.31 11.96
CA GLU A 160 -15.23 -7.90 12.37
C GLU A 160 -14.60 -6.99 11.31
N VAL A 161 -15.20 -5.83 11.09
CA VAL A 161 -14.66 -4.81 10.20
C VAL A 161 -13.77 -3.89 11.04
N VAL A 162 -12.46 -4.00 10.86
CA VAL A 162 -11.45 -3.19 11.58
C VAL A 162 -11.32 -1.77 10.99
N LYS A 163 -11.89 -1.54 9.80
CA LYS A 163 -11.83 -0.28 9.07
C LYS A 163 -12.19 0.92 9.94
N HIS A 164 -11.29 1.91 10.01
CA HIS A 164 -11.45 3.17 10.75
C HIS A 164 -11.46 3.06 12.30
N GLN A 165 -11.08 1.93 12.91
CA GLN A 165 -10.89 1.90 14.37
C GLN A 165 -9.67 2.74 14.81
N HIS A 166 -8.60 2.76 14.01
CA HIS A 166 -7.38 3.55 14.27
C HIS A 166 -7.58 5.09 14.18
N ILE A 167 -8.59 5.57 13.44
CA ILE A 167 -8.89 7.01 13.34
C ILE A 167 -9.54 7.54 14.62
N LYS A 168 -10.35 6.72 15.32
CA LYS A 168 -11.02 7.15 16.55
C LYS A 168 -10.04 7.39 17.71
N ASP A 169 -8.94 6.65 17.75
CA ASP A 169 -7.91 6.83 18.77
C ASP A 169 -6.98 8.01 18.44
N LYS A 170 -6.78 8.34 17.15
CA LYS A 170 -6.02 9.52 16.70
C LYS A 170 -6.76 10.86 16.88
N GLU A 171 -8.10 10.87 16.98
CA GLU A 171 -8.88 12.09 17.26
C GLU A 171 -9.13 12.35 18.77
N MET A 172 -8.74 11.42 19.65
CA MET A 172 -8.92 11.54 21.10
C MET A 172 -7.65 11.96 21.89
N HIS A 173 -6.54 12.23 21.19
CA HIS A 173 -5.28 12.74 21.76
C HIS A 173 -4.74 13.94 20.97
#